data_AF-Q93Y20-F1
#
_entry.id   AF-Q93Y20-F1
#
_cell.length_a   1.000
_cell.length_b   1.000
_cell.length_c   1.000
_cell.angle_alpha   90.00
_cell.angle_beta   90.00
_cell.angle_gamma   90.00
#
_symmetry.space_group_name_H-M   'P 1'
#
loop_
_entity.id
_entity.type
_entity.pdbx_description
1 polymer ?
#
loop_
_entity_poly.entity_id
_entity_poly.type
_entity_poly.pdbx_seq_one_letter_code
_entity_poly.pdbx_strand_id
1 'polypeptide(L)'
;MVIARGLLGIQTTLVKNMQHMVFSLTEAGARLFVTRFFRQFISIGCVTILEGDTIFIFGENESTCPLKSILKIHSPQFYWKVMTLADLGLADAYINGDFSFVDKDSGLLNLIMILIANRDLNSRKSNLAKKRGWWTPVFLTASLASATYYLKHVCRQNTLTQARRNVSSHYDLVRA
;
A
#
# COMPACT_ATOMS: atom_id res chain seq x y z
N MET A 1 -8.98 -17.69 -30.17
CA MET A 1 -8.02 -18.38 -29.27
C MET A 1 -6.70 -17.58 -29.15
N VAL A 2 -6.77 -16.33 -28.68
CA VAL A 2 -5.59 -15.42 -28.63
C VAL A 2 -5.42 -14.80 -27.23
N ILE A 3 -6.51 -14.61 -26.47
CA ILE A 3 -6.49 -13.97 -25.14
C ILE A 3 -5.85 -14.85 -24.06
N ALA A 4 -6.04 -16.18 -24.12
CA ALA A 4 -5.44 -17.11 -23.16
C ALA A 4 -3.90 -17.10 -23.20
N ARG A 5 -3.29 -16.82 -24.35
CA ARG A 5 -1.82 -16.75 -24.49
C ARG A 5 -1.23 -15.49 -23.87
N GLY A 6 -1.96 -14.37 -23.86
CA GLY A 6 -1.54 -13.13 -23.18
C GLY A 6 -1.54 -13.29 -21.66
N LEU A 7 -2.59 -13.88 -21.10
CA LEU A 7 -2.70 -14.18 -19.67
C LEU A 7 -1.67 -15.21 -19.20
N LEU A 8 -1.44 -16.27 -19.99
CA LEU A 8 -0.39 -17.26 -19.73
C LEU A 8 1.03 -16.67 -19.91
N GLY A 9 1.23 -15.75 -20.85
CA GLY A 9 2.49 -15.04 -21.05
C GLY A 9 2.83 -14.10 -19.89
N ILE A 10 1.83 -13.38 -19.36
CA ILE A 10 1.97 -12.56 -18.15
C ILE A 10 2.27 -13.47 -16.96
N GLN A 11 1.54 -14.58 -16.77
CA GLN A 11 1.84 -15.50 -15.67
C GLN A 11 3.26 -16.09 -15.77
N THR A 12 3.65 -16.63 -16.93
CA THR A 12 4.96 -17.28 -17.12
C THR A 12 6.15 -16.33 -17.01
N THR A 13 6.03 -15.08 -17.46
CA THR A 13 7.10 -14.07 -17.29
C THR A 13 7.19 -13.57 -15.85
N LEU A 14 6.07 -13.54 -15.13
CA LEU A 14 6.01 -13.14 -13.72
C LEU A 14 6.62 -14.21 -12.80
N VAL A 15 6.41 -15.50 -13.08
CA VAL A 15 6.98 -16.62 -12.30
C VAL A 15 8.51 -16.66 -12.35
N LYS A 16 9.13 -16.25 -13.46
CA LYS A 16 10.57 -16.50 -13.69
C LYS A 16 11.52 -15.67 -12.82
N ASN A 17 11.02 -14.71 -12.05
CA ASN A 17 11.85 -13.75 -11.30
C ASN A 17 11.37 -13.53 -9.85
N MET A 18 10.80 -14.58 -9.24
CA MET A 18 10.23 -14.52 -7.90
C MET A 18 11.29 -14.98 -6.89
N GLN A 19 11.90 -14.02 -6.21
CA GLN A 19 12.78 -14.30 -5.09
C GLN A 19 11.94 -14.66 -3.87
N HIS A 20 12.35 -15.70 -3.15
CA HIS A 20 11.69 -16.12 -1.93
C HIS A 20 11.83 -15.03 -0.86
N MET A 21 10.70 -14.45 -0.43
CA MET A 21 10.68 -13.46 0.65
C MET A 21 10.85 -14.14 2.01
N VAL A 22 11.81 -13.67 2.80
CA VAL A 22 11.99 -14.10 4.19
C VAL A 22 11.32 -13.09 5.11
N PHE A 23 10.36 -13.54 5.91
CA PHE A 23 9.62 -12.69 6.84
C PHE A 23 10.14 -12.87 8.26
N SER A 24 10.35 -11.76 8.98
CA SER A 24 10.46 -11.78 10.44
C SER A 24 9.10 -12.06 11.10
N LEU A 25 9.11 -12.39 12.39
CA LEU A 25 7.87 -12.66 13.15
C LEU A 25 6.90 -11.46 13.13
N THR A 26 7.44 -10.24 13.24
CA THR A 26 6.66 -9.00 13.22
C THR A 26 6.07 -8.74 11.83
N GLU A 27 6.84 -8.97 10.77
CA GLU A 27 6.38 -8.83 9.38
C GLU A 27 5.34 -9.90 9.02
N ALA A 28 5.49 -11.13 9.51
CA ALA A 28 4.50 -12.18 9.31
C ALA A 28 3.16 -11.84 10.00
N GLY A 29 3.21 -11.30 11.22
CA GLY A 29 2.03 -10.81 11.93
C GLY A 29 1.37 -9.62 11.20
N ALA A 30 2.17 -8.68 10.72
CA ALA A 30 1.68 -7.53 9.96
C ALA A 30 1.06 -7.96 8.63
N ARG A 31 1.68 -8.91 7.92
CA ARG A 31 1.14 -9.50 6.69
C ARG A 31 -0.22 -10.13 6.93
N LEU A 32 -0.37 -10.93 7.99
CA LEU A 32 -1.66 -11.54 8.32
C LEU A 32 -2.74 -10.48 8.59
N PHE A 33 -2.38 -9.41 9.31
CA PHE A 33 -3.32 -8.32 9.58
C PHE A 33 -3.72 -7.59 8.30
N VAL A 34 -2.75 -7.14 7.50
CA VAL A 34 -2.96 -6.35 6.28
C VAL A 34 -3.73 -7.16 5.22
N THR A 35 -3.42 -8.44 5.04
CA THR A 35 -4.14 -9.29 4.08
C THR A 35 -5.59 -9.55 4.53
N ARG A 36 -5.85 -9.78 5.83
CA ARG A 36 -7.22 -9.91 6.37
C ARG A 36 -8.03 -8.64 6.20
N PHE A 37 -7.39 -7.51 6.49
CA PHE A 37 -7.94 -6.19 6.27
C PHE A 37 -8.34 -6.00 4.81
N PHE A 38 -7.44 -6.24 3.85
CA PHE A 38 -7.74 -6.05 2.43
C PHE A 38 -8.88 -6.95 1.95
N ARG A 39 -8.95 -8.17 2.49
CA ARG A 39 -10.05 -9.11 2.20
C ARG A 39 -11.41 -8.63 2.69
N GLN A 40 -11.48 -7.99 3.84
CA GLN A 40 -12.74 -7.42 4.36
C GLN A 40 -13.09 -6.09 3.69
N PHE A 41 -12.06 -5.40 3.22
CA PHE A 41 -12.16 -4.04 2.75
C PHE A 41 -12.60 -3.91 1.30
N ILE A 42 -11.91 -4.65 0.42
CA ILE A 42 -12.03 -4.51 -1.01
C ILE A 42 -13.26 -5.31 -1.43
N SER A 43 -14.34 -4.60 -1.71
CA SER A 43 -15.56 -5.11 -2.31
C SER A 43 -15.70 -4.69 -3.78
N ILE A 44 -15.21 -3.49 -4.14
CA ILE A 44 -15.24 -2.94 -5.50
C ILE A 44 -13.84 -3.00 -6.12
N GLY A 45 -13.75 -3.55 -7.33
CA GLY A 45 -12.49 -3.70 -8.06
C GLY A 45 -11.67 -4.91 -7.61
N CYS A 46 -10.46 -5.06 -8.17
CA CYS A 46 -9.57 -6.18 -7.87
C CYS A 46 -8.16 -5.68 -7.54
N VAL A 47 -7.63 -6.09 -6.39
CA VAL A 47 -6.23 -5.86 -6.01
C VAL A 47 -5.53 -7.20 -5.88
N THR A 48 -4.45 -7.36 -6.63
CA THR A 48 -3.58 -8.54 -6.54
C THR A 48 -2.26 -8.14 -5.91
N ILE A 49 -1.82 -8.85 -4.89
CA ILE A 49 -0.50 -8.69 -4.29
C ILE A 49 0.36 -9.90 -4.62
N LEU A 50 1.54 -9.64 -5.16
CA LEU A 50 2.54 -10.62 -5.55
C LEU A 50 3.72 -10.51 -4.58
N GLU A 51 3.92 -11.54 -3.78
CA GLU A 51 4.99 -11.64 -2.79
C GLU A 51 5.91 -12.81 -3.16
N GLY A 52 6.78 -12.58 -4.16
CA GLY A 52 7.47 -13.70 -4.80
C GLY A 52 6.45 -14.77 -5.19
N ASP A 53 6.62 -16.00 -4.73
CA ASP A 53 5.80 -17.16 -5.11
C ASP A 53 4.36 -17.14 -4.59
N THR A 54 4.01 -16.22 -3.68
CA THR A 54 2.67 -16.15 -3.11
C THR A 54 1.84 -15.04 -3.72
N ILE A 55 0.61 -15.38 -4.11
CA ILE A 55 -0.34 -14.46 -4.75
C ILE A 55 -1.55 -14.29 -3.84
N PHE A 56 -1.87 -13.05 -3.49
CA PHE A 56 -3.10 -12.70 -2.81
C PHE A 56 -4.01 -11.94 -3.75
N ILE A 57 -5.27 -12.34 -3.82
CA ILE A 57 -6.28 -11.67 -4.64
C ILE A 57 -7.37 -11.16 -3.69
N PHE A 58 -7.71 -9.89 -3.83
CA PHE A 58 -8.73 -9.20 -3.04
C PHE A 58 -9.75 -8.55 -3.95
N GLY A 59 -11.02 -8.56 -3.53
CA GLY A 59 -12.13 -8.03 -4.31
C GLY A 59 -12.75 -9.06 -5.23
N GLU A 60 -13.36 -8.57 -6.31
CA GLU A 60 -14.17 -9.38 -7.22
C GLU A 60 -13.28 -10.11 -8.23
N ASN A 61 -13.53 -11.42 -8.39
CA ASN A 61 -12.75 -12.32 -9.24
C ASN A 61 -13.23 -12.31 -10.70
N GLU A 62 -14.22 -11.50 -11.05
CA GLU A 62 -14.78 -11.53 -12.40
C GLU A 62 -13.80 -10.95 -13.43
N SER A 63 -13.71 -11.65 -14.55
CA SER A 63 -12.96 -11.25 -15.75
C SER A 63 -13.35 -9.85 -16.27
N THR A 64 -14.48 -9.31 -15.82
CA THR A 64 -15.13 -8.07 -16.25
C THR A 64 -14.90 -6.87 -15.34
N CYS A 65 -14.13 -6.95 -14.25
CA CYS A 65 -13.85 -5.76 -13.45
C CYS A 65 -12.94 -4.78 -14.24
N PRO A 66 -13.38 -3.56 -14.55
CA PRO A 66 -12.56 -2.59 -15.29
C PRO A 66 -11.41 -2.04 -14.46
N LEU A 67 -11.52 -2.08 -13.13
CA LEU A 67 -10.57 -1.47 -12.21
C LEU A 67 -9.74 -2.54 -11.49
N LYS A 68 -8.49 -2.72 -11.95
CA LYS A 68 -7.55 -3.72 -11.45
C LYS A 68 -6.21 -3.10 -11.11
N SER A 69 -5.63 -3.49 -9.99
CA SER A 69 -4.26 -3.09 -9.62
C SER A 69 -3.47 -4.31 -9.13
N ILE A 70 -2.26 -4.47 -9.66
CA ILE A 70 -1.38 -5.59 -9.33
C ILE A 70 -0.10 -5.02 -8.72
N LEU A 71 0.08 -5.25 -7.43
CA LEU A 71 1.23 -4.83 -6.65
C LEU A 71 2.25 -5.97 -6.60
N LYS A 72 3.51 -5.67 -6.89
CA LYS A 72 4.65 -6.55 -6.65
C LYS A 72 5.41 -6.05 -5.44
N ILE A 73 5.38 -6.82 -4.35
CA ILE A 73 6.11 -6.50 -3.13
C ILE A 73 7.57 -6.92 -3.33
N HIS A 74 8.48 -6.01 -3.00
CA HIS A 74 9.94 -6.24 -3.06
C HIS A 74 10.55 -6.37 -1.66
N SER A 75 9.92 -5.78 -0.64
CA SER A 75 10.39 -5.77 0.74
C SER A 75 9.27 -6.17 1.72
N PRO A 76 9.49 -7.14 2.63
CA PRO A 76 8.55 -7.50 3.69
C PRO A 76 8.16 -6.34 4.62
N GLN A 77 9.00 -5.30 4.71
CA GLN A 77 8.74 -4.09 5.50
C GLN A 77 7.48 -3.34 5.06
N PHE A 78 7.04 -3.54 3.81
CA PHE A 78 5.77 -3.06 3.30
C PHE A 78 4.63 -3.30 4.30
N TYR A 79 4.51 -4.54 4.81
CA TYR A 79 3.42 -4.91 5.70
C TYR A 79 3.47 -4.18 7.03
N TRP A 80 4.67 -4.07 7.61
CA TRP A 80 4.87 -3.35 8.87
C TRP A 80 4.54 -1.87 8.73
N LYS A 81 4.99 -1.22 7.64
CA LYS A 81 4.70 0.19 7.36
C LYS A 81 3.20 0.43 7.17
N VAL A 82 2.54 -0.38 6.35
CA VAL A 82 1.09 -0.27 6.11
C VAL A 82 0.29 -0.52 7.39
N MET A 83 0.68 -1.50 8.21
CA MET A 83 -0.01 -1.79 9.47
C MET A 83 0.12 -0.65 10.49
N THR A 84 1.31 -0.05 10.63
CA THR A 84 1.61 0.93 11.69
C THR A 84 1.26 2.37 11.32
N LEU A 85 1.41 2.74 10.04
CA LEU A 85 1.26 4.11 9.54
C LEU A 85 0.14 4.24 8.50
N ALA A 86 -0.62 3.18 8.22
CA ALA A 86 -1.76 3.17 7.30
C ALA A 86 -1.47 3.79 5.93
N ASP A 87 -2.14 4.89 5.57
CA ASP A 87 -1.99 5.62 4.31
C ASP A 87 -0.60 6.24 4.15
N LEU A 88 -0.04 6.82 5.22
CA LEU A 88 1.34 7.29 5.23
C LEU A 88 2.32 6.13 5.06
N GLY A 89 2.03 4.97 5.67
CA GLY A 89 2.82 3.75 5.52
C GLY A 89 2.83 3.22 4.10
N LEU A 90 1.68 3.26 3.42
CA LEU A 90 1.55 2.88 2.02
C LEU A 90 2.33 3.84 1.11
N ALA A 91 2.26 5.15 1.35
CA ALA A 91 3.01 6.15 0.60
C ALA A 91 4.52 6.02 0.82
N ASP A 92 4.96 5.87 2.07
CA ASP A 92 6.37 5.66 2.43
C ASP A 92 6.92 4.39 1.77
N ALA A 93 6.14 3.30 1.78
CA ALA A 93 6.53 2.06 1.13
C ALA A 93 6.66 2.22 -0.41
N TYR A 94 5.79 3.02 -1.03
CA TYR A 94 5.87 3.28 -2.47
C TYR A 94 7.10 4.12 -2.83
N ILE A 95 7.33 5.21 -2.10
CA ILE A 95 8.46 6.15 -2.33
C ILE A 95 9.80 5.43 -2.14
N ASN A 96 9.91 4.56 -1.13
CA ASN A 96 11.13 3.79 -0.86
C ASN A 96 11.29 2.56 -1.77
N GLY A 97 10.33 2.26 -2.64
CA GLY A 97 10.40 1.09 -3.54
C GLY A 97 10.19 -0.26 -2.85
N ASP A 98 9.57 -0.29 -1.66
CA ASP A 98 9.22 -1.54 -0.97
C ASP A 98 8.19 -2.37 -1.76
N PHE A 99 7.44 -1.72 -2.65
CA PHE A 99 6.60 -2.36 -3.65
C PHE A 99 6.54 -1.53 -4.93
N SER A 100 6.07 -2.15 -6.00
CA SER A 100 5.82 -1.51 -7.29
C SER A 100 4.55 -2.04 -7.93
N PHE A 101 4.16 -1.50 -9.08
CA PHE A 101 3.04 -2.00 -9.86
C PHE A 101 3.54 -2.75 -11.10
N VAL A 102 2.84 -3.83 -11.46
CA VAL A 102 3.08 -4.53 -12.73
C VAL A 102 2.75 -3.61 -13.91
N ASP A 103 1.62 -2.90 -13.82
CA ASP A 103 1.28 -1.80 -14.71
C ASP A 103 1.80 -0.48 -14.12
N LYS A 104 2.83 0.08 -14.73
CA LYS A 104 3.49 1.31 -14.27
C LYS A 104 2.66 2.57 -14.54
N ASP A 105 1.80 2.54 -15.55
CA ASP A 105 1.07 3.72 -16.02
C ASP A 105 -0.24 3.89 -15.26
N SER A 106 -0.98 2.79 -15.08
CA SER A 106 -2.31 2.83 -14.44
C SER A 106 -2.38 2.19 -13.06
N GLY A 107 -1.38 1.38 -12.67
CA GLY A 107 -1.46 0.55 -11.46
C GLY A 107 -1.67 1.35 -10.16
N LEU A 108 -0.92 2.43 -9.97
CA LEU A 108 -1.06 3.32 -8.80
C LEU A 108 -2.42 4.03 -8.82
N LEU A 109 -2.80 4.60 -9.96
CA LEU A 109 -4.07 5.30 -10.12
C LEU A 109 -5.25 4.38 -9.81
N ASN A 110 -5.23 3.17 -10.36
CA ASN A 110 -6.25 2.16 -10.15
C ASN A 110 -6.32 1.75 -8.68
N LEU A 111 -5.18 1.58 -7.99
CA LEU A 111 -5.17 1.30 -6.56
C LEU A 111 -5.88 2.41 -5.78
N ILE A 112 -5.52 3.67 -6.04
CA ILE A 112 -6.14 4.83 -5.36
C ILE A 112 -7.64 4.90 -5.65
N MET A 113 -8.06 4.71 -6.90
CA MET A 113 -9.48 4.66 -7.27
C MET A 113 -10.23 3.53 -6.54
N ILE A 114 -9.63 2.33 -6.44
CA ILE A 114 -10.20 1.20 -5.69
C ILE A 114 -10.37 1.57 -4.22
N LEU A 115 -9.33 2.13 -3.59
CA LEU A 115 -9.37 2.51 -2.18
C LEU A 115 -10.46 3.56 -1.91
N ILE A 116 -10.61 4.56 -2.78
CA ILE A 116 -11.65 5.59 -2.67
C ILE A 116 -13.05 5.00 -2.88
N ALA A 117 -13.24 4.15 -3.90
CA ALA A 117 -14.55 3.54 -4.17
C ALA A 117 -15.05 2.70 -2.99
N ASN A 118 -14.16 1.91 -2.39
CA ASN A 118 -14.47 1.12 -1.20
C ASN A 118 -14.68 2.00 0.05
N ARG A 119 -13.96 3.14 0.13
CA ARG A 119 -14.23 4.23 1.11
C ARG A 119 -15.65 4.69 1.10
N ASP A 120 -16.07 5.13 -0.06
CA ASP A 120 -17.37 5.74 -0.21
C ASP A 120 -18.48 4.68 -0.07
N LEU A 121 -18.20 3.41 -0.45
CA LEU A 121 -19.10 2.29 -0.22
C LEU A 121 -19.34 2.02 1.27
N ASN A 122 -18.31 1.83 2.11
CA ASN A 122 -18.59 1.53 3.53
C ASN A 122 -19.12 2.75 4.26
N SER A 123 -18.75 3.98 3.85
CA SER A 123 -19.37 5.19 4.41
C SER A 123 -20.87 5.27 4.14
N ARG A 124 -21.37 4.71 3.03
CA ARG A 124 -22.82 4.62 2.74
C ARG A 124 -23.51 3.51 3.53
N LYS A 125 -22.81 2.41 3.82
CA LYS A 125 -23.33 1.28 4.62
C LYS A 125 -23.44 1.61 6.11
N SER A 126 -22.54 2.45 6.64
CA SER A 126 -22.56 2.86 8.05
C SER A 126 -23.32 4.18 8.23
N ASN A 127 -24.52 4.14 8.81
CA ASN A 127 -25.26 5.34 9.27
C ASN A 127 -24.59 6.08 10.46
N LEU A 128 -23.33 5.77 10.79
CA LEU A 128 -22.66 6.23 12.00
C LEU A 128 -21.60 7.29 11.69
N ALA A 129 -21.69 8.41 12.40
CA ALA A 129 -20.91 9.66 12.32
C ALA A 129 -19.52 9.58 11.66
N LYS A 130 -19.34 10.41 10.62
CA LYS A 130 -18.14 10.70 9.82
C LYS A 130 -16.95 11.33 10.60
N LYS A 131 -16.49 10.76 11.72
CA LYS A 131 -15.48 11.41 12.58
C LYS A 131 -14.14 10.70 12.79
N ARG A 132 -13.83 9.59 12.10
CA ARG A 132 -12.51 8.97 12.23
C ARG A 132 -11.97 8.49 10.90
N GLY A 133 -10.67 8.75 10.69
CA GLY A 133 -9.93 8.35 9.50
C GLY A 133 -10.13 6.86 9.22
N TRP A 134 -10.25 6.56 7.94
CA TRP A 134 -10.83 5.37 7.34
C TRP A 134 -10.32 4.00 7.85
N TRP A 135 -9.22 3.95 8.58
CA TRP A 135 -8.67 2.71 9.14
C TRP A 135 -7.98 2.86 10.48
N THR A 136 -8.26 3.91 11.25
CA THR A 136 -7.55 4.13 12.52
C THR A 136 -7.78 2.95 13.48
N PRO A 137 -6.79 2.07 13.74
CA PRO A 137 -6.97 0.96 14.66
C PRO A 137 -7.11 1.55 16.06
N VAL A 138 -8.21 1.22 16.73
CA VAL A 138 -8.61 1.84 18.01
C VAL A 138 -7.60 1.62 19.15
N PHE A 139 -6.62 0.72 18.99
CA PHE A 139 -5.77 0.29 20.10
C PHE A 139 -4.23 0.38 19.91
N LEU A 140 -3.69 0.71 18.72
CA LEU A 140 -2.22 0.72 18.52
C LEU A 140 -1.60 2.01 17.97
N THR A 141 -2.34 2.89 17.30
CA THR A 141 -1.76 4.12 16.73
C THR A 141 -1.68 5.26 17.74
N ALA A 142 -2.65 5.39 18.64
CA ALA A 142 -2.69 6.51 19.58
C ALA A 142 -1.57 6.47 20.64
N SER A 143 -0.85 5.36 20.81
CA SER A 143 0.27 5.23 21.75
C SER A 143 1.62 5.10 21.06
N LEU A 144 1.76 4.23 20.04
CA LEU A 144 3.04 4.02 19.38
C LEU A 144 3.28 4.98 18.20
N ALA A 145 2.25 5.27 17.39
CA ALA A 145 2.39 6.26 16.32
C ALA A 145 2.51 7.66 16.92
N SER A 146 1.74 8.01 17.94
CA SER A 146 1.93 9.26 18.68
C SER A 146 3.30 9.34 19.34
N ALA A 147 3.82 8.29 19.99
CA ALA A 147 5.16 8.31 20.57
C ALA A 147 6.26 8.41 19.50
N THR A 148 6.15 7.69 18.38
CA THR A 148 7.14 7.78 17.29
C THR A 148 7.05 9.09 16.53
N TYR A 149 5.85 9.63 16.29
CA TYR A 149 5.66 10.94 15.67
C TYR A 149 6.07 12.06 16.62
N TYR A 150 5.78 11.94 17.92
CA TYR A 150 6.23 12.85 18.98
C TYR A 150 7.74 12.81 19.12
N LEU A 151 8.36 11.64 19.23
CA LEU A 151 9.83 11.48 19.24
C LEU A 151 10.44 12.01 17.95
N LYS A 152 9.85 11.73 16.78
CA LYS A 152 10.30 12.28 15.49
C LYS A 152 10.13 13.79 15.40
N HIS A 153 9.08 14.37 16.00
CA HIS A 153 8.89 15.83 16.10
C HIS A 153 9.84 16.47 17.10
N VAL A 154 10.09 15.84 18.25
CA VAL A 154 11.03 16.27 19.29
C VAL A 154 12.48 16.17 18.75
N CYS A 155 12.81 15.11 18.02
CA CYS A 155 14.08 14.96 17.31
C CYS A 155 14.17 15.80 16.00
N ARG A 156 13.08 16.44 15.57
CA ARG A 156 13.00 17.44 14.49
C ARG A 156 12.92 18.87 15.04
N GLN A 157 13.54 19.15 16.17
CA GLN A 157 13.78 20.54 16.53
C GLN A 157 14.63 21.21 15.43
N ASN A 158 14.14 22.34 14.92
CA ASN A 158 14.77 23.11 13.85
C ASN A 158 16.17 23.57 14.27
N THR A 159 17.19 22.77 13.99
CA THR A 159 18.58 23.24 13.99
C THR A 159 18.83 23.97 12.67
N LEU A 160 19.60 25.06 12.71
CA LEU A 160 19.94 25.85 11.51
C LEU A 160 20.52 24.98 10.38
N THR A 161 21.20 23.90 10.73
CA THR A 161 21.80 22.93 9.80
C THR A 161 20.75 22.06 9.07
N GLN A 162 19.69 21.63 9.76
CA GLN A 162 18.58 20.88 9.14
C GLN A 162 17.70 21.78 8.27
N ALA A 163 17.46 23.03 8.68
CA ALA A 163 16.73 24.00 7.87
C ALA A 163 17.44 24.25 6.53
N ARG A 164 18.78 24.43 6.55
CA ARG A 164 19.58 24.56 5.32
C ARG A 164 19.53 23.31 4.43
N ARG A 165 19.61 22.10 5.00
CA ARG A 165 19.46 20.85 4.24
C ARG A 165 18.06 20.67 3.66
N ASN A 166 17.02 21.11 4.35
CA ASN A 166 15.64 21.00 3.87
C ASN A 166 15.36 22.01 2.75
N VAL A 167 15.89 23.23 2.86
CA VAL A 167 15.83 24.25 1.79
C VAL A 167 16.66 23.84 0.57
N SER A 168 17.83 23.21 0.77
CA SER A 168 18.64 22.69 -0.35
C SER A 168 18.07 21.43 -0.99
N SER A 169 17.21 20.69 -0.27
CA SER A 169 16.48 19.51 -0.80
C SER A 169 15.12 19.88 -1.37
N HIS A 170 14.72 21.15 -1.26
CA HIS A 170 13.53 21.67 -1.91
C HIS A 170 13.82 21.65 -3.40
N TYR A 171 13.20 20.72 -4.13
CA TYR A 171 13.36 20.59 -5.57
C TYR A 171 13.06 21.94 -6.24
N ASP A 172 14.05 22.49 -6.94
CA ASP A 172 13.78 23.48 -7.95
C ASP A 172 13.05 22.74 -9.08
N LEU A 173 11.72 22.81 -9.07
CA LEU A 173 10.89 22.48 -10.22
C LEU A 173 11.10 23.57 -11.29
N VAL A 174 12.33 23.70 -11.78
CA VAL A 174 12.62 24.59 -12.91
C VAL A 174 12.05 23.92 -14.13
N ARG A 175 11.27 24.70 -14.88
CA ARG A 175 10.76 24.35 -16.20
C ARG A 175 11.93 23.86 -17.07
N ALA A 176 11.98 22.57 -17.35
CA ALA A 176 12.83 22.00 -18.40
C ALA A 176 12.28 22.38 -19.77
#